data_AF-A0A1B1ZR05-F1
#
_entry.id   AF-A0A1B1ZR05-F1
#
_cell.length_a   1.000
_cell.length_b   1.000
_cell.length_c   1.000
_cell.angle_alpha   90.00
_cell.angle_beta   90.00
_cell.angle_gamma   90.00
#
_symmetry.space_group_name_H-M   'P 1'
#
loop_
_entity.id
_entity.type
_entity.pdbx_description
1 polymer ?
#
loop_
_entity_poly.entity_id
_entity_poly.type
_entity_poly.pdbx_seq_one_letter_code
_entity_poly.pdbx_strand_id
1 'polypeptide(L)'
;MTSDLVGSAKDETGSGRQLSPEQAAAAAMVADARARGLELTGPDGLLKLFTKNVLETALGEEMTEHLGHAKNRADPDRESTNNRNGHRSKTVISDAVGEVEIEVPRDRDSTFEPQIVRKRQRRLGDVDEIVLSLYAKGLTTGEISAHFSEIYGASVSKETVSRITDSVIAEMQEWVSRPLDAVYVAVFVDAIMVKVRDGQVANRPVYAAIGVTVDGRKDVLGLWAGSGGEGAKFWLGVLTDLRNRGMRDVFFLVCDGLKGLPEVVENVWPQTIVQTCIVHLIRISFRLTSRRDTDAIKRGIRAIYTAPTADAALAALDDLDEKWGRTYPAMIRLWRNAWTEFVPFLDYDAEIRAVLCSTNANHSTPATAERYGREGISPARRPR
;
A
#
# COMPACT_ATOMS: atom_id res chain seq x y z
N MET A 1 44.41 43.18 23.37
CA MET A 1 45.18 42.38 24.35
C MET A 1 44.17 41.55 25.13
N THR A 2 44.41 40.22 25.17
CA THR A 2 43.89 39.21 26.13
C THR A 2 42.38 39.01 26.18
N SER A 3 41.80 37.79 26.22
CA SER A 3 42.32 36.46 26.51
C SER A 3 41.29 35.43 26.02
N ASP A 4 41.79 34.33 25.46
CA ASP A 4 41.08 33.08 25.28
C ASP A 4 40.53 32.54 26.60
N LEU A 5 39.33 31.96 26.57
CA LEU A 5 38.93 30.82 27.40
C LEU A 5 37.96 29.94 26.61
N VAL A 6 38.55 28.86 26.09
CA VAL A 6 37.92 27.71 25.45
C VAL A 6 37.09 26.93 26.48
N GLY A 7 35.79 26.82 26.26
CA GLY A 7 34.89 25.88 26.95
C GLY A 7 34.69 24.65 26.08
N SER A 8 35.10 23.47 26.57
CA SER A 8 35.13 22.20 25.85
C SER A 8 33.78 21.79 25.26
N ALA A 9 33.76 21.48 23.96
CA ALA A 9 32.68 20.72 23.34
C ALA A 9 32.64 19.31 23.96
N LYS A 10 31.50 18.94 24.53
CA LYS A 10 31.19 17.54 24.82
C LYS A 10 30.85 16.87 23.48
N ASP A 11 31.69 15.94 23.07
CA ASP A 11 31.36 14.93 22.08
C ASP A 11 30.18 14.09 22.61
N GLU A 12 28.97 14.39 22.14
CA GLU A 12 27.89 13.41 22.15
C GLU A 12 28.03 12.57 20.88
N THR A 13 28.88 11.55 20.95
CA THR A 13 28.86 10.41 20.04
C THR A 13 27.54 9.66 20.25
N GLY A 14 26.50 10.09 19.53
CA GLY A 14 25.30 9.31 19.34
C GLY A 14 25.69 7.98 18.71
N SER A 15 25.45 6.89 19.44
CA SER A 15 25.61 5.52 18.97
C SER A 15 24.79 5.32 17.69
N GLY A 16 25.45 5.52 16.54
CA GLY A 16 24.93 5.16 15.24
C GLY A 16 24.70 3.67 15.25
N ARG A 17 23.42 3.25 15.32
CA ARG A 17 23.04 1.85 15.27
C ARG A 17 23.59 1.25 13.98
N GLN A 18 24.69 0.52 14.11
CA GLN A 18 25.36 -0.11 12.99
C GLN A 18 24.38 -1.11 12.38
N LEU A 19 23.94 -0.84 11.15
CA LEU A 19 23.05 -1.72 10.41
C LEU A 19 23.69 -3.11 10.35
N SER A 20 22.88 -4.17 10.52
CA SER A 20 23.38 -5.52 10.25
C SER A 20 23.88 -5.59 8.80
N PRO A 21 24.79 -6.52 8.45
CA PRO A 21 25.26 -6.66 7.07
C PRO A 21 24.12 -6.82 6.06
N GLU A 22 23.03 -7.48 6.46
CA GLU A 22 21.81 -7.66 5.67
C GLU A 22 21.00 -6.36 5.54
N GLN A 23 20.87 -5.58 6.62
CA GLN A 23 20.20 -4.28 6.61
C GLN A 23 20.97 -3.22 5.82
N ALA A 24 22.31 -3.27 5.87
CA ALA A 24 23.17 -2.40 5.06
C ALA A 24 23.10 -2.77 3.58
N ALA A 25 23.03 -4.06 3.25
CA ALA A 25 22.85 -4.54 1.88
C ALA A 25 21.47 -4.16 1.32
N ALA A 26 20.39 -4.34 2.10
CA ALA A 26 19.04 -3.95 1.70
C ALA A 26 18.90 -2.43 1.53
N ALA A 27 19.44 -1.64 2.47
CA ALA A 27 19.44 -0.18 2.36
C ALA A 27 20.27 0.32 1.17
N ALA A 28 21.40 -0.33 0.86
CA ALA A 28 22.19 -0.04 -0.32
C ALA A 28 21.45 -0.40 -1.62
N MET A 29 20.73 -1.52 -1.65
CA MET A 29 19.88 -1.92 -2.78
C MET A 29 18.72 -0.95 -3.01
N VAL A 30 18.06 -0.49 -1.95
CA VAL A 30 16.97 0.50 -2.02
C VAL A 30 17.50 1.89 -2.43
N ALA A 31 18.66 2.30 -1.95
CA ALA A 31 19.30 3.55 -2.33
C ALA A 31 19.79 3.54 -3.79
N ASP A 32 20.38 2.42 -4.24
CA ASP A 32 20.78 2.21 -5.64
C ASP A 32 19.55 2.15 -6.56
N ALA A 33 18.45 1.53 -6.12
CA ALA A 33 17.18 1.49 -6.85
C ALA A 33 16.52 2.87 -6.98
N ARG A 34 16.58 3.70 -5.94
CA ARG A 34 16.11 5.10 -5.96
C ARG A 34 16.99 5.99 -6.84
N ALA A 35 18.31 5.82 -6.77
CA ALA A 35 19.28 6.59 -7.57
C ALA A 35 19.17 6.29 -9.08
N ARG A 36 18.71 5.09 -9.44
CA ARG A 36 18.50 4.65 -10.84
C ARG A 36 17.10 4.95 -11.39
N GLY A 37 16.20 5.52 -10.59
CA GLY A 37 14.86 5.92 -11.05
C GLY A 37 13.97 4.75 -11.48
N LEU A 38 14.10 3.59 -10.84
CA LEU A 38 13.44 2.36 -11.28
C LEU A 38 11.91 2.41 -11.07
N GLU A 39 11.17 2.12 -12.14
CA GLU A 39 9.71 1.98 -12.14
C GLU A 39 9.26 0.69 -11.42
N LEU A 40 8.00 0.66 -10.95
CA LEU A 40 7.38 -0.52 -10.31
C LEU A 40 7.46 -1.77 -11.22
N THR A 41 7.37 -1.54 -12.53
CA THR A 41 7.52 -2.50 -13.64
C THR A 41 8.50 -1.93 -14.66
N GLY A 42 9.45 -2.73 -15.16
CA GLY A 42 10.45 -2.30 -16.15
C GLY A 42 11.67 -3.23 -16.17
N PRO A 43 12.62 -3.05 -17.13
CA PRO A 43 13.74 -3.96 -17.34
C PRO A 43 14.67 -4.12 -16.12
N ASP A 44 14.65 -3.19 -15.17
CA ASP A 44 15.37 -3.25 -13.89
C ASP A 44 14.45 -2.99 -12.68
N GLY A 45 13.12 -3.13 -12.83
CA GLY A 45 12.12 -2.72 -11.83
C GLY A 45 12.09 -3.57 -10.54
N LEU A 46 11.44 -3.04 -9.50
CA LEU A 46 11.35 -3.66 -8.17
C LEU A 46 10.74 -5.08 -8.21
N LEU A 47 9.72 -5.30 -9.05
CA LEU A 47 9.09 -6.60 -9.22
C LEU A 47 10.06 -7.66 -9.78
N LYS A 48 11.00 -7.27 -10.64
CA LYS A 48 12.02 -8.18 -11.18
C LYS A 48 13.01 -8.63 -10.10
N LEU A 49 13.37 -7.74 -9.16
CA LEU A 49 14.18 -8.09 -7.99
C LEU A 49 13.42 -9.03 -7.04
N PHE A 50 12.12 -8.82 -6.85
CA PHE A 50 11.28 -9.72 -6.05
C PHE A 50 11.15 -11.10 -6.69
N THR A 51 10.79 -11.18 -7.97
CA THR A 51 10.72 -12.45 -8.70
C THR A 51 12.04 -13.21 -8.62
N LYS A 52 13.19 -12.52 -8.76
CA LYS A 52 14.50 -13.14 -8.58
C LYS A 52 14.67 -13.75 -7.19
N ASN A 53 14.47 -12.96 -6.14
CA ASN A 53 14.69 -13.39 -4.76
C ASN A 53 13.79 -14.57 -4.36
N VAL A 54 12.52 -14.55 -4.77
CA VAL A 54 11.57 -15.63 -4.47
C VAL A 54 11.99 -16.94 -5.16
N LEU A 55 12.33 -16.88 -6.45
CA LEU A 55 12.78 -18.05 -7.21
C LEU A 55 14.08 -18.64 -6.66
N GLU A 56 15.08 -17.81 -6.35
CA GLU A 56 16.36 -18.27 -5.80
C GLU A 56 16.19 -18.88 -4.40
N THR A 57 15.34 -18.28 -3.57
CA THR A 57 15.03 -18.82 -2.24
C THR A 57 14.35 -20.17 -2.35
N ALA A 58 13.32 -20.28 -3.20
CA ALA A 58 12.55 -21.50 -3.33
C ALA A 58 13.39 -22.65 -3.93
N LEU A 59 14.26 -22.36 -4.91
CA LEU A 59 15.25 -23.31 -5.42
C LEU A 59 16.29 -23.71 -4.36
N GLY A 60 16.71 -22.75 -3.53
CA GLY A 60 17.61 -23.00 -2.39
C GLY A 60 17.01 -24.00 -1.39
N GLU A 61 15.70 -24.00 -1.26
CA GLU A 61 14.93 -24.86 -0.36
C GLU A 61 14.62 -26.23 -0.95
N GLU A 62 14.26 -26.30 -2.23
CA GLU A 62 14.22 -27.59 -2.94
C GLU A 62 15.56 -28.32 -2.82
N MET A 63 16.69 -27.59 -2.87
CA MET A 63 18.02 -28.16 -2.65
C MET A 63 18.25 -28.60 -1.19
N THR A 64 17.66 -27.92 -0.21
CA THR A 64 17.73 -28.34 1.21
C THR A 64 17.00 -29.66 1.38
N GLU A 65 15.80 -29.77 0.81
CA GLU A 65 14.96 -30.96 0.85
C GLU A 65 15.61 -32.13 0.12
N HIS A 66 16.12 -31.90 -1.10
CA HIS A 66 16.84 -32.91 -1.90
C HIS A 66 18.06 -33.49 -1.18
N LEU A 67 18.83 -32.65 -0.48
CA LEU A 67 20.02 -33.08 0.25
C LEU A 67 19.72 -33.56 1.68
N GLY A 68 18.52 -33.29 2.20
CA GLY A 68 18.12 -33.58 3.58
C GLY A 68 18.80 -32.71 4.65
N HIS A 69 19.49 -31.63 4.26
CA HIS A 69 20.17 -30.75 5.21
C HIS A 69 20.32 -29.31 4.70
N ALA A 70 20.40 -28.35 5.62
CA ALA A 70 20.64 -26.95 5.30
C ALA A 70 22.09 -26.69 4.84
N LYS A 71 22.31 -25.55 4.18
CA LYS A 71 23.64 -25.13 3.72
C LYS A 71 24.61 -25.09 4.91
N ASN A 72 25.79 -25.72 4.76
CA ASN A 72 26.82 -25.83 5.79
C ASN A 72 26.37 -26.52 7.10
N ARG A 73 25.30 -27.31 7.05
CA ARG A 73 24.73 -28.03 8.20
C ARG A 73 24.56 -29.53 7.92
N ALA A 74 25.41 -30.10 7.07
CA ALA A 74 25.41 -31.53 6.83
C ALA A 74 25.82 -32.29 8.09
N ASP A 75 25.08 -33.33 8.44
CA ASP A 75 25.45 -34.25 9.51
C ASP A 75 26.70 -35.05 9.09
N PRO A 76 27.76 -35.14 9.93
CA PRO A 76 28.93 -35.96 9.66
C PRO A 76 28.63 -37.45 9.47
N ASP A 77 27.56 -37.95 10.10
CA ASP A 77 27.24 -39.39 10.16
C ASP A 77 26.25 -39.84 9.07
N ARG A 78 25.92 -38.95 8.12
CA ARG A 78 24.97 -39.28 7.04
C ARG A 78 25.57 -40.25 6.01
N GLU A 79 24.71 -41.06 5.41
CA GLU A 79 25.09 -42.02 4.37
C GLU A 79 25.37 -41.35 3.01
N SER A 80 24.72 -40.23 2.69
CA SER A 80 24.89 -39.52 1.42
C SER A 80 26.12 -38.60 1.42
N THR A 81 27.00 -38.76 0.44
CA THR A 81 28.17 -37.88 0.24
C THR A 81 27.86 -36.65 -0.62
N ASN A 82 26.61 -36.53 -1.09
CA ASN A 82 26.20 -35.43 -1.95
C ASN A 82 26.18 -34.10 -1.18
N ASN A 83 26.66 -33.04 -1.83
CA ASN A 83 26.82 -31.73 -1.21
C ASN A 83 26.43 -30.63 -2.19
N ARG A 84 26.08 -29.46 -1.68
CA ARG A 84 25.93 -28.25 -2.51
C ARG A 84 27.28 -27.92 -3.18
N ASN A 85 27.24 -27.60 -4.46
CA ASN A 85 28.41 -27.33 -5.30
C ASN A 85 28.20 -26.04 -6.13
N GLY A 86 27.93 -24.94 -5.41
CA GLY A 86 27.74 -23.62 -6.02
C GLY A 86 26.40 -23.45 -6.74
N HIS A 87 26.37 -22.49 -7.66
CA HIS A 87 25.18 -22.10 -8.42
C HIS A 87 25.48 -22.06 -9.92
N ARG A 88 24.44 -21.93 -10.73
CA ARG A 88 24.49 -21.67 -12.17
C ARG A 88 23.52 -20.54 -12.49
N SER A 89 24.00 -19.52 -13.16
CA SER A 89 23.18 -18.44 -13.70
C SER A 89 22.24 -18.97 -14.79
N LYS A 90 20.97 -18.57 -14.71
CA LYS A 90 19.92 -18.93 -15.65
C LYS A 90 19.00 -17.74 -15.86
N THR A 91 18.83 -17.33 -17.11
CA THR A 91 17.80 -16.35 -17.47
C THR A 91 16.46 -17.05 -17.68
N VAL A 92 15.43 -16.57 -16.99
CA VAL A 92 14.04 -16.98 -17.12
C VAL A 92 13.20 -15.81 -17.62
N ILE A 93 12.09 -16.10 -18.28
CA ILE A 93 11.18 -15.12 -18.86
C ILE A 93 9.82 -15.30 -18.18
N SER A 94 9.32 -14.24 -17.54
CA SER A 94 7.96 -14.11 -17.04
C SER A 94 7.19 -13.13 -17.91
N ASP A 95 5.88 -13.34 -18.07
CA ASP A 95 5.02 -12.47 -18.87
C ASP A 95 4.78 -11.10 -18.22
N ALA A 96 4.97 -10.97 -16.90
CA ALA A 96 4.73 -9.74 -16.14
C ALA A 96 5.97 -8.84 -16.00
N VAL A 97 7.15 -9.43 -15.76
CA VAL A 97 8.39 -8.69 -15.48
C VAL A 97 9.47 -8.84 -16.56
N GLY A 98 9.22 -9.66 -17.59
CA GLY A 98 10.17 -9.91 -18.67
C GLY A 98 11.30 -10.86 -18.26
N GLU A 99 12.51 -10.62 -18.78
CA GLU A 99 13.67 -11.47 -18.51
C GLU A 99 14.23 -11.21 -17.10
N VAL A 100 14.43 -12.28 -16.33
CA VAL A 100 15.01 -12.27 -14.97
C VAL A 100 16.18 -13.24 -14.94
N GLU A 101 17.33 -12.81 -14.43
CA GLU A 101 18.49 -13.67 -14.22
C GLU A 101 18.51 -14.19 -12.77
N ILE A 102 18.52 -15.52 -12.62
CA ILE A 102 18.50 -16.23 -11.34
C ILE A 102 19.72 -17.15 -11.17
N GLU A 103 20.16 -17.34 -9.93
CA GLU A 103 21.20 -18.29 -9.53
C GLU A 103 20.59 -19.61 -9.06
N VAL A 104 20.71 -20.65 -9.89
CA VAL A 104 20.15 -21.98 -9.59
C VAL A 104 21.17 -22.82 -8.82
N PRO A 105 20.86 -23.31 -7.61
CA PRO A 105 21.79 -24.12 -6.83
C PRO A 105 22.08 -25.47 -7.48
N ARG A 106 23.27 -25.99 -7.22
CA ARG A 106 23.75 -27.27 -7.75
C ARG A 106 24.17 -28.19 -6.63
N ASP A 107 23.96 -29.48 -6.83
CA ASP A 107 24.55 -30.54 -6.04
C ASP A 107 25.81 -31.10 -6.74
N ARG A 108 26.65 -31.79 -5.98
CA ARG A 108 27.92 -32.36 -6.45
C ARG A 108 27.68 -33.50 -7.43
N ASP A 109 26.68 -34.32 -7.15
CA ASP A 109 26.39 -35.53 -7.92
C ASP A 109 25.44 -35.28 -9.10
N SER A 110 25.00 -34.02 -9.29
CA SER A 110 24.09 -33.59 -10.37
C SER A 110 22.74 -34.32 -10.41
N THR A 111 22.31 -34.83 -9.26
CA THR A 111 21.05 -35.56 -9.05
C THR A 111 19.87 -34.64 -8.75
N PHE A 112 20.12 -33.36 -8.43
CA PHE A 112 19.06 -32.41 -8.13
C PHE A 112 18.18 -32.12 -9.36
N GLU A 113 16.87 -32.33 -9.24
CA GLU A 113 15.86 -32.03 -10.27
C GLU A 113 14.86 -30.99 -9.76
N PRO A 114 15.13 -29.68 -9.99
CA PRO A 114 14.27 -28.61 -9.49
C PRO A 114 12.87 -28.67 -10.11
N GLN A 115 11.84 -28.41 -9.31
CA GLN A 115 10.44 -28.48 -9.74
C GLN A 115 9.88 -27.09 -10.06
N ILE A 116 10.24 -26.07 -9.28
CA ILE A 116 9.81 -24.67 -9.47
C ILE A 116 10.37 -24.10 -10.78
N VAL A 117 11.66 -24.31 -11.04
CA VAL A 117 12.33 -23.88 -12.27
C VAL A 117 13.04 -25.07 -12.91
N ARG A 118 12.30 -25.90 -13.65
CA ARG A 118 12.81 -27.17 -14.21
C ARG A 118 14.08 -26.97 -15.03
N LYS A 119 14.90 -28.01 -15.12
CA LYS A 119 16.08 -28.02 -16.00
C LYS A 119 15.65 -27.64 -17.42
N ARG A 120 16.37 -26.67 -18.02
CA ARG A 120 16.12 -26.12 -19.37
C ARG A 120 14.82 -25.32 -19.57
N GLN A 121 13.93 -25.24 -18.57
CA GLN A 121 12.73 -24.39 -18.63
C GLN A 121 13.13 -22.91 -18.61
N ARG A 122 12.90 -22.17 -19.68
CA ARG A 122 13.20 -20.72 -19.73
C ARG A 122 11.98 -19.83 -19.52
N ARG A 123 10.78 -20.34 -19.71
CA ARG A 123 9.54 -19.60 -19.48
C ARG A 123 8.94 -20.09 -18.18
N LEU A 124 8.75 -19.19 -17.22
CA LEU A 124 8.06 -19.51 -15.98
C LEU A 124 6.57 -19.30 -16.20
N GLY A 125 5.77 -20.27 -15.79
CA GLY A 125 4.39 -19.95 -15.41
C GLY A 125 4.50 -19.24 -14.07
N ASP A 126 3.77 -18.16 -13.88
CA ASP A 126 3.97 -17.18 -12.81
C ASP A 126 3.66 -17.73 -11.41
N VAL A 127 4.36 -18.77 -10.93
CA VAL A 127 4.05 -19.49 -9.69
C VAL A 127 4.01 -18.54 -8.50
N ASP A 128 4.97 -17.63 -8.38
CA ASP A 128 5.04 -16.69 -7.25
C ASP A 128 3.95 -15.63 -7.34
N GLU A 129 3.68 -15.07 -8.52
CA GLU A 129 2.58 -14.13 -8.71
C GLU A 129 1.21 -14.80 -8.58
N ILE A 130 1.09 -16.08 -8.91
CA ILE A 130 -0.11 -16.88 -8.70
C ILE A 130 -0.27 -17.17 -7.21
N VAL A 131 0.79 -17.55 -6.47
CA VAL A 131 0.74 -17.70 -5.01
C VAL A 131 0.33 -16.39 -4.36
N LEU A 132 0.93 -15.26 -4.77
CA LEU A 132 0.61 -13.94 -4.24
C LEU A 132 -0.79 -13.46 -4.65
N SER A 133 -1.23 -13.75 -5.88
CA SER A 133 -2.58 -13.45 -6.38
C SER A 133 -3.64 -14.28 -5.65
N LEU A 134 -3.40 -15.57 -5.45
CA LEU A 134 -4.31 -16.46 -4.71
C LEU A 134 -4.35 -16.10 -3.23
N TYR A 135 -3.21 -15.74 -2.64
CA TYR A 135 -3.15 -15.23 -1.27
C TYR A 135 -3.86 -13.88 -1.13
N ALA A 136 -3.64 -12.94 -2.05
CA ALA A 136 -4.34 -11.66 -2.12
C ALA A 136 -5.86 -11.82 -2.37
N LYS A 137 -6.26 -12.89 -3.05
CA LYS A 137 -7.67 -13.31 -3.20
C LYS A 137 -8.23 -14.01 -1.96
N GLY A 138 -7.45 -14.15 -0.90
CA GLY A 138 -7.90 -14.65 0.41
C GLY A 138 -7.86 -16.17 0.58
N LEU A 139 -7.15 -16.90 -0.28
CA LEU A 139 -6.95 -18.33 -0.09
C LEU A 139 -5.94 -18.58 1.04
N THR A 140 -6.22 -19.59 1.87
CA THR A 140 -5.30 -20.06 2.90
C THR A 140 -4.09 -20.76 2.26
N THR A 141 -2.96 -20.81 2.97
CA THR A 141 -1.75 -21.49 2.47
C THR A 141 -1.99 -22.97 2.12
N GLY A 142 -2.95 -23.62 2.81
CA GLY A 142 -3.39 -24.97 2.50
C GLY A 142 -4.22 -25.07 1.21
N GLU A 143 -5.13 -24.13 0.96
CA GLU A 143 -5.92 -24.07 -0.28
C GLU A 143 -5.05 -23.73 -1.49
N ILE A 144 -4.08 -22.83 -1.32
CA ILE A 144 -3.10 -22.50 -2.36
C ILE A 144 -2.28 -23.76 -2.71
N SER A 145 -1.75 -24.47 -1.71
CA SER A 145 -1.00 -25.71 -1.91
C SER A 145 -1.83 -26.78 -2.65
N ALA A 146 -3.10 -26.96 -2.27
CA ALA A 146 -4.01 -27.89 -2.95
C ALA A 146 -4.30 -27.47 -4.41
N HIS A 147 -4.51 -26.18 -4.66
CA HIS A 147 -4.74 -25.63 -5.99
C HIS A 147 -3.54 -25.84 -6.93
N PHE A 148 -2.32 -25.71 -6.40
CA PHE A 148 -1.10 -26.01 -7.15
C PHE A 148 -0.97 -27.49 -7.51
N SER A 149 -1.34 -28.38 -6.58
CA SER A 149 -1.34 -29.82 -6.81
C SER A 149 -2.36 -30.24 -7.87
N GLU A 150 -3.54 -29.60 -7.90
CA GLU A 150 -4.65 -29.98 -8.78
C GLU A 150 -4.47 -29.45 -10.22
N ILE A 151 -4.03 -28.21 -10.38
CA ILE A 151 -3.95 -27.55 -11.71
C ILE A 151 -2.59 -27.75 -12.38
N TYR A 152 -1.51 -27.67 -11.60
CA TYR A 152 -0.15 -27.64 -12.15
C TYR A 152 0.60 -28.96 -11.98
N GLY A 153 0.01 -29.94 -11.30
CA GLY A 153 0.66 -31.22 -10.97
C GLY A 153 1.95 -31.03 -10.16
N ALA A 154 2.11 -29.86 -9.53
CA ALA A 154 3.29 -29.46 -8.77
C ALA A 154 2.92 -29.40 -7.30
N SER A 155 3.64 -30.14 -6.45
CA SER A 155 3.46 -30.09 -5.00
C SER A 155 4.23 -28.90 -4.43
N VAL A 156 3.59 -27.72 -4.36
CA VAL A 156 4.12 -26.63 -3.54
C VAL A 156 3.72 -26.93 -2.10
N SER A 157 4.69 -27.23 -1.22
CA SER A 157 4.42 -27.52 0.18
C SER A 157 3.81 -26.30 0.90
N LYS A 158 3.03 -26.55 1.96
CA LYS A 158 2.45 -25.47 2.77
C LYS A 158 3.54 -24.60 3.39
N GLU A 159 4.68 -25.20 3.73
CA GLU A 159 5.88 -24.51 4.21
C GLU A 159 6.45 -23.56 3.16
N THR A 160 6.50 -23.97 1.88
CA THR A 160 6.96 -23.11 0.78
C THR A 160 5.99 -21.96 0.52
N VAL A 161 4.68 -22.19 0.53
CA VAL A 161 3.69 -21.10 0.45
C VAL A 161 3.85 -20.14 1.63
N SER A 162 4.02 -20.65 2.85
CA SER A 162 4.22 -19.82 4.05
C SER A 162 5.45 -18.93 3.92
N ARG A 163 6.59 -19.47 3.48
CA ARG A 163 7.82 -18.68 3.29
C ARG A 163 7.69 -17.61 2.23
N ILE A 164 7.04 -17.91 1.10
CA ILE A 164 6.73 -16.92 0.06
C ILE A 164 5.90 -15.79 0.68
N THR A 165 4.84 -16.10 1.43
CA THR A 165 4.02 -15.09 2.10
C THR A 165 4.78 -14.33 3.19
N ASP A 166 5.69 -14.98 3.93
CA ASP A 166 6.48 -14.37 5.00
C ASP A 166 7.49 -13.35 4.45
N SER A 167 8.08 -13.62 3.27
CA SER A 167 8.98 -12.66 2.60
C SER A 167 8.24 -11.38 2.21
N VAL A 168 7.05 -11.50 1.61
CA VAL A 168 6.20 -10.36 1.25
C VAL A 168 5.70 -9.60 2.46
N ILE A 169 5.46 -10.29 3.57
CA ILE A 169 5.14 -9.63 4.85
C ILE A 169 6.30 -8.75 5.31
N ALA A 170 7.54 -9.21 5.21
CA ALA A 170 8.70 -8.42 5.62
C ALA A 170 8.87 -7.18 4.74
N GLU A 171 8.71 -7.33 3.42
CA GLU A 171 8.72 -6.22 2.45
C GLU A 171 7.57 -5.24 2.69
N MET A 172 6.38 -5.75 3.00
CA MET A 172 5.24 -4.94 3.37
C MET A 172 5.54 -4.12 4.63
N GLN A 173 6.22 -4.70 5.64
CA GLN A 173 6.62 -3.97 6.85
C GLN A 173 7.64 -2.86 6.53
N GLU A 174 8.61 -3.13 5.67
CA GLU A 174 9.55 -2.11 5.20
C GLU A 174 8.82 -1.00 4.43
N TRP A 175 7.90 -1.36 3.54
CA TRP A 175 7.10 -0.41 2.77
C TRP A 175 6.19 0.44 3.67
N VAL A 176 5.54 -0.15 4.67
CA VAL A 176 4.68 0.58 5.62
C VAL A 176 5.51 1.56 6.46
N SER A 177 6.77 1.23 6.78
CA SER A 177 7.65 2.08 7.59
C SER A 177 8.58 2.99 6.77
N ARG A 178 8.47 2.97 5.44
CA ARG A 178 9.38 3.71 4.55
C ARG A 178 9.37 5.22 4.85
N PRO A 179 10.52 5.92 4.71
CA PRO A 179 10.57 7.37 4.76
C PRO A 179 9.70 8.00 3.68
N LEU A 180 8.99 9.05 4.05
CA LEU A 180 8.13 9.85 3.19
C LEU A 180 8.77 11.19 2.84
N ASP A 181 8.26 11.84 1.80
CA ASP A 181 8.71 13.18 1.42
C ASP A 181 8.33 14.21 2.49
N ALA A 182 9.09 15.30 2.55
CA ALA A 182 8.88 16.32 3.57
C ALA A 182 7.56 17.09 3.39
N VAL A 183 7.09 17.26 2.15
CA VAL A 183 5.93 18.11 1.82
C VAL A 183 5.03 17.42 0.80
N TYR A 184 3.72 17.43 1.05
CA TYR A 184 2.70 16.95 0.13
C TYR A 184 1.69 18.06 -0.19
N VAL A 185 1.24 18.11 -1.44
CA VAL A 185 0.21 19.06 -1.90
C VAL A 185 -1.16 18.65 -1.38
N ALA A 186 -1.46 17.36 -1.40
CA ALA A 186 -2.70 16.85 -0.84
C ALA A 186 -2.48 15.46 -0.25
N VAL A 187 -3.17 15.15 0.85
CA VAL A 187 -3.31 13.80 1.39
C VAL A 187 -4.79 13.48 1.45
N PHE A 188 -5.20 12.49 0.67
CA PHE A 188 -6.55 11.93 0.71
C PHE A 188 -6.60 10.82 1.73
N VAL A 189 -7.62 10.83 2.57
CA VAL A 189 -7.85 9.81 3.58
C VAL A 189 -9.23 9.21 3.33
N ASP A 190 -9.28 7.88 3.20
CA ASP A 190 -10.52 7.14 2.95
C ASP A 190 -10.53 5.83 3.74
N ALA A 191 -11.73 5.28 3.97
CA ALA A 191 -11.95 4.03 4.66
C ALA A 191 -12.56 2.99 3.71
N ILE A 192 -11.94 1.82 3.65
CA ILE A 192 -12.41 0.68 2.87
C ILE A 192 -12.88 -0.41 3.84
N MET A 193 -14.14 -0.84 3.71
CA MET A 193 -14.67 -1.92 4.54
C MET A 193 -14.19 -3.27 4.01
N VAL A 194 -13.39 -3.98 4.80
CA VAL A 194 -12.85 -5.30 4.47
C VAL A 194 -13.43 -6.35 5.41
N LYS A 195 -13.84 -7.50 4.88
CA LYS A 195 -14.24 -8.65 5.71
C LYS A 195 -13.01 -9.32 6.29
N VAL A 196 -12.86 -9.23 7.61
CA VAL A 196 -11.75 -9.83 8.36
C VAL A 196 -12.29 -10.93 9.26
N ARG A 197 -11.63 -12.09 9.28
CA ARG A 197 -11.93 -13.23 10.15
C ARG A 197 -10.99 -13.24 11.34
N ASP A 198 -11.50 -12.89 12.51
CA ASP A 198 -10.78 -12.90 13.78
C ASP A 198 -11.62 -13.63 14.83
N GLY A 199 -11.59 -14.97 14.76
CA GLY A 199 -12.57 -15.85 15.42
C GLY A 199 -13.93 -15.85 14.72
N GLN A 200 -14.53 -14.67 14.54
CA GLN A 200 -15.74 -14.42 13.75
C GLN A 200 -15.44 -13.53 12.54
N VAL A 201 -16.22 -13.65 11.48
CA VAL A 201 -16.11 -12.79 10.29
C VAL A 201 -16.85 -11.49 10.56
N ALA A 202 -16.13 -10.37 10.51
CA ALA A 202 -16.70 -9.04 10.69
C ALA A 202 -16.16 -8.08 9.64
N ASN A 203 -16.98 -7.10 9.24
CA ASN A 203 -16.50 -5.98 8.44
C ASN A 203 -15.64 -5.07 9.33
N ARG A 204 -14.39 -4.87 8.97
CA ARG A 204 -13.47 -3.93 9.61
C ARG A 204 -13.06 -2.84 8.62
N PRO A 205 -13.03 -1.56 9.01
CA PRO A 205 -12.51 -0.52 8.16
C PRO A 205 -10.99 -0.64 8.04
N VAL A 206 -10.46 -0.44 6.84
CA VAL A 206 -9.04 -0.22 6.57
C VAL A 206 -8.92 1.19 6.01
N TYR A 207 -8.24 2.05 6.75
CA TYR A 207 -8.00 3.42 6.34
C TYR A 207 -6.78 3.49 5.44
N ALA A 208 -6.91 4.17 4.32
CA ALA A 208 -5.83 4.42 3.38
C ALA A 208 -5.52 5.91 3.32
N ALA A 209 -4.23 6.25 3.31
CA ALA A 209 -3.77 7.59 3.00
C ALA A 209 -3.11 7.59 1.62
N ILE A 210 -3.54 8.49 0.74
CA ILE A 210 -3.00 8.66 -0.62
C ILE A 210 -2.45 10.08 -0.72
N GLY A 211 -1.14 10.20 -0.89
CA GLY A 211 -0.45 11.48 -1.00
C GLY A 211 -0.30 11.92 -2.45
N VAL A 212 -0.34 13.23 -2.67
CA VAL A 212 0.04 13.89 -3.91
C VAL A 212 1.30 14.69 -3.63
N THR A 213 2.41 14.33 -4.28
CA THR A 213 3.67 15.05 -4.14
C THR A 213 3.63 16.41 -4.84
N VAL A 214 4.63 17.24 -4.60
CA VAL A 214 4.81 18.54 -5.28
C VAL A 214 4.93 18.40 -6.81
N ASP A 215 5.43 17.26 -7.29
CA ASP A 215 5.51 16.93 -8.71
C ASP A 215 4.20 16.38 -9.29
N GLY A 216 3.13 16.34 -8.49
CA GLY A 216 1.82 15.83 -8.89
C GLY A 216 1.71 14.30 -8.94
N ARG A 217 2.69 13.56 -8.41
CA ARG A 217 2.64 12.09 -8.36
C ARG A 217 1.77 11.62 -7.20
N LYS A 218 0.96 10.59 -7.44
CA LYS A 218 0.10 9.96 -6.42
C LYS A 218 0.77 8.70 -5.89
N ASP A 219 0.80 8.53 -4.57
CA ASP A 219 1.33 7.34 -3.91
C ASP A 219 0.50 6.98 -2.68
N VAL A 220 0.36 5.68 -2.38
CA VAL A 220 -0.29 5.20 -1.16
C VAL A 220 0.71 5.33 -0.02
N LEU A 221 0.45 6.22 0.93
CA LEU A 221 1.37 6.51 2.02
C LEU A 221 1.31 5.46 3.13
N GLY A 222 0.14 4.86 3.34
CA GLY A 222 -0.04 3.80 4.32
C GLY A 222 -1.46 3.25 4.37
N LEU A 223 -1.59 2.14 5.10
CA LEU A 223 -2.84 1.44 5.37
C LEU A 223 -2.92 1.12 6.86
N TRP A 224 -4.03 1.43 7.50
CA TRP A 224 -4.25 1.19 8.93
C TRP A 224 -5.56 0.46 9.15
N ALA A 225 -5.49 -0.72 9.78
CA ALA A 225 -6.69 -1.46 10.16
C ALA A 225 -7.36 -0.78 11.36
N GLY A 226 -8.63 -0.41 11.20
CA GLY A 226 -9.46 0.10 12.28
C GLY A 226 -10.13 -1.02 13.08
N SER A 227 -10.35 -0.75 14.36
CA SER A 227 -11.13 -1.61 15.26
C SER A 227 -12.64 -1.27 15.28
N GLY A 228 -13.08 -0.34 14.42
CA GLY A 228 -14.47 0.13 14.34
C GLY A 228 -14.79 1.37 15.17
N GLY A 229 -13.80 1.93 15.89
CA GLY A 229 -13.91 3.22 16.58
C GLY A 229 -13.09 4.30 15.88
N GLU A 230 -13.73 5.12 15.05
CA GLU A 230 -13.10 6.20 14.27
C GLU A 230 -12.90 7.48 15.12
N GLY A 231 -12.33 7.33 16.32
CA GLY A 231 -12.14 8.45 17.23
C GLY A 231 -10.92 9.31 16.88
N ALA A 232 -10.90 10.55 17.36
CA ALA A 232 -9.76 11.48 17.22
C ALA A 232 -8.40 10.84 17.58
N LYS A 233 -8.36 9.96 18.58
CA LYS A 233 -7.14 9.23 19.00
C LYS A 233 -6.58 8.32 17.91
N PHE A 234 -7.44 7.65 17.13
CA PHE A 234 -7.01 6.79 16.03
C PHE A 234 -6.33 7.64 14.96
N TRP A 235 -7.00 8.72 14.56
CA TRP A 235 -6.47 9.66 13.56
C TRP A 235 -5.18 10.32 14.00
N LEU A 236 -5.07 10.68 15.28
CA LEU A 236 -3.82 11.22 15.82
C LEU A 236 -2.67 10.22 15.64
N GLY A 237 -2.91 8.93 15.85
CA GLY A 237 -1.94 7.88 15.59
C GLY A 237 -1.52 7.80 14.13
N VAL A 238 -2.48 7.83 13.20
CA VAL A 238 -2.22 7.81 11.75
C VAL A 238 -1.41 9.02 11.31
N LEU A 239 -1.82 10.22 11.68
CA LEU A 239 -1.12 11.45 11.27
C LEU A 239 0.26 11.58 11.93
N THR A 240 0.40 11.12 13.18
CA THR A 240 1.71 11.07 13.86
C THR A 240 2.65 10.07 13.20
N ASP A 241 2.16 8.91 12.73
CA ASP A 241 2.96 7.95 11.96
C ASP A 241 3.50 8.59 10.67
N LEU A 242 2.63 9.24 9.89
CA LEU A 242 3.03 9.97 8.69
C LEU A 242 4.10 11.03 8.99
N ARG A 243 3.91 11.80 10.06
CA ARG A 243 4.87 12.81 10.50
C ARG A 243 6.23 12.21 10.90
N ASN A 244 6.22 11.12 11.67
CA ASN A 244 7.43 10.44 12.12
C ASN A 244 8.22 9.82 10.96
N ARG A 245 7.54 9.46 9.87
CA ARG A 245 8.16 8.95 8.64
C ARG A 245 8.78 10.05 7.76
N GLY A 246 8.65 11.32 8.13
CA GLY A 246 9.34 12.44 7.49
C GLY A 246 8.44 13.54 6.96
N MET A 247 7.11 13.34 6.95
CA MET A 247 6.15 14.33 6.47
C MET A 247 6.08 15.54 7.41
N ARG A 248 6.63 16.67 6.97
CA ARG A 248 6.70 17.90 7.76
C ARG A 248 5.50 18.79 7.55
N ASP A 249 4.95 18.82 6.34
CA ASP A 249 3.82 19.68 5.99
C ASP A 249 2.93 19.08 4.92
N VAL A 250 1.65 19.42 4.98
CA VAL A 250 0.61 19.00 4.03
C VAL A 250 -0.25 20.20 3.72
N PHE A 251 -0.41 20.53 2.45
CA PHE A 251 -1.20 21.70 2.07
C PHE A 251 -2.71 21.45 2.20
N PHE A 252 -3.21 20.35 1.63
CA PHE A 252 -4.59 19.88 1.81
C PHE A 252 -4.67 18.51 2.47
N LEU A 253 -5.52 18.35 3.48
CA LEU A 253 -5.97 17.04 3.93
C LEU A 253 -7.44 16.84 3.56
N VAL A 254 -7.70 15.89 2.68
CA VAL A 254 -9.01 15.64 2.09
C VAL A 254 -9.63 14.39 2.72
N CYS A 255 -10.78 14.54 3.38
CA CYS A 255 -11.46 13.45 4.10
C CYS A 255 -12.99 13.49 3.92
N ASP A 256 -13.73 12.46 4.33
CA ASP A 256 -15.19 12.37 4.17
C ASP A 256 -16.00 13.07 5.27
N GLY A 257 -15.40 14.00 6.02
CA GLY A 257 -16.06 14.77 7.07
C GLY A 257 -16.05 14.08 8.44
N LEU A 258 -14.97 13.36 8.74
CA LEU A 258 -14.79 12.62 10.00
C LEU A 258 -14.78 13.55 11.21
N LYS A 259 -15.68 13.28 12.16
CA LYS A 259 -15.78 14.09 13.38
C LYS A 259 -14.47 14.05 14.17
N GLY A 260 -13.98 15.23 14.52
CA GLY A 260 -12.76 15.42 15.29
C GLY A 260 -11.46 15.22 14.51
N LEU A 261 -11.52 14.85 13.23
CA LEU A 261 -10.32 14.83 12.39
C LEU A 261 -9.75 16.24 12.17
N PRO A 262 -10.54 17.31 11.92
CA PRO A 262 -9.99 18.65 11.74
C PRO A 262 -9.14 19.12 12.93
N GLU A 263 -9.65 18.94 14.15
CA GLU A 263 -8.94 19.28 15.39
C GLU A 263 -7.63 18.50 15.55
N VAL A 264 -7.61 17.23 15.12
CA VAL A 264 -6.39 16.41 15.13
C VAL A 264 -5.39 16.91 14.09
N VAL A 265 -5.85 17.31 12.91
CA VAL A 265 -4.98 17.85 11.85
C VAL A 265 -4.33 19.14 12.31
N GLU A 266 -5.09 20.07 12.89
CA GLU A 266 -4.57 21.34 13.41
C GLU A 266 -3.46 21.14 14.46
N ASN A 267 -3.53 20.06 15.25
CA ASN A 267 -2.50 19.70 16.22
C ASN A 267 -1.22 19.13 15.57
N VAL A 268 -1.33 18.42 14.45
CA VAL A 268 -0.18 17.78 13.79
C VAL A 268 0.47 18.72 12.78
N TRP A 269 -0.34 19.39 11.95
CA TRP A 269 0.06 20.34 10.92
C TRP A 269 -0.88 21.56 10.95
N PRO A 270 -0.54 22.61 11.72
CA PRO A 270 -1.42 23.77 11.95
C PRO A 270 -1.75 24.61 10.70
N GLN A 271 -0.98 24.46 9.63
CA GLN A 271 -1.18 25.21 8.38
C GLN A 271 -1.97 24.43 7.33
N THR A 272 -2.29 23.15 7.59
CA THR A 272 -3.02 22.30 6.66
C THR A 272 -4.47 22.73 6.53
N ILE A 273 -4.93 22.86 5.29
CA ILE A 273 -6.35 23.08 5.00
C ILE A 273 -7.07 21.75 5.01
N VAL A 274 -8.02 21.58 5.94
CA VAL A 274 -8.89 20.41 5.99
C VAL A 274 -10.05 20.62 5.04
N GLN A 275 -10.16 19.73 4.06
CA GLN A 275 -11.12 19.82 2.97
C GLN A 275 -12.07 18.61 3.02
N THR A 276 -13.37 18.85 2.95
CA THR A 276 -14.36 17.79 2.73
C THR A 276 -14.24 17.28 1.31
N CYS A 277 -14.11 15.96 1.17
CA CYS A 277 -13.98 15.28 -0.10
C CYS A 277 -15.27 15.43 -0.93
N ILE A 278 -15.14 16.15 -2.04
CA ILE A 278 -16.26 16.46 -2.95
C ILE A 278 -16.88 15.17 -3.50
N VAL A 279 -16.05 14.17 -3.84
CA VAL A 279 -16.50 12.86 -4.32
C VAL A 279 -17.38 12.16 -3.28
N HIS A 280 -16.97 12.19 -2.01
CA HIS A 280 -17.76 11.64 -0.90
C HIS A 280 -19.07 12.38 -0.72
N LEU A 281 -19.04 13.71 -0.76
CA LEU A 281 -20.21 14.57 -0.63
C LEU A 281 -21.24 14.30 -1.74
N ILE A 282 -20.78 14.16 -2.98
CA ILE A 282 -21.60 13.76 -4.14
C ILE A 282 -22.17 12.35 -3.94
N ARG A 283 -21.36 11.37 -3.53
CA ARG A 283 -21.78 9.98 -3.31
C ARG A 283 -22.84 9.86 -2.22
N ILE A 284 -22.69 10.59 -1.11
CA ILE A 284 -23.68 10.65 -0.04
C ILE A 284 -24.96 11.32 -0.57
N SER A 285 -24.84 12.42 -1.32
CA SER A 285 -26.01 13.11 -1.90
C SER A 285 -26.89 12.16 -2.69
N PHE A 286 -26.32 11.34 -3.58
CA PHE A 286 -27.09 10.37 -4.36
C PHE A 286 -27.69 9.22 -3.54
N ARG A 287 -27.14 8.89 -2.36
CA ARG A 287 -27.75 7.94 -1.43
C ARG A 287 -28.98 8.51 -0.72
N LEU A 288 -29.08 9.83 -0.61
CA LEU A 288 -30.18 10.53 0.06
C LEU A 288 -31.33 10.90 -0.90
N THR A 289 -31.19 10.63 -2.20
CA THR A 289 -32.10 11.09 -3.25
C THR A 289 -32.64 9.93 -4.10
N SER A 290 -33.80 10.12 -4.72
CA SER A 290 -34.36 9.11 -5.64
C SER A 290 -33.56 9.02 -6.94
N ARG A 291 -33.51 7.81 -7.52
CA ARG A 291 -32.92 7.57 -8.85
C ARG A 291 -33.62 8.38 -9.95
N ARG A 292 -34.92 8.64 -9.81
CA ARG A 292 -35.70 9.41 -10.79
C ARG A 292 -35.16 10.83 -11.00
N ASP A 293 -34.64 11.45 -9.94
CA ASP A 293 -34.22 12.85 -9.95
C ASP A 293 -32.70 13.02 -10.10
N THR A 294 -31.97 11.91 -10.19
CA THR A 294 -30.49 11.87 -10.17
C THR A 294 -29.87 12.78 -11.23
N ASP A 295 -30.37 12.78 -12.46
CA ASP A 295 -29.79 13.62 -13.53
C ASP A 295 -29.98 15.12 -13.27
N ALA A 296 -31.13 15.51 -12.73
CA ALA A 296 -31.43 16.91 -12.42
C ALA A 296 -30.60 17.38 -11.21
N ILE A 297 -30.49 16.54 -10.18
CA ILE A 297 -29.68 16.81 -9.00
C ILE A 297 -28.20 16.85 -9.36
N LYS A 298 -27.71 15.94 -10.22
CA LYS A 298 -26.33 15.92 -10.71
C LYS A 298 -25.95 17.22 -11.39
N ARG A 299 -26.84 17.82 -12.18
CA ARG A 299 -26.60 19.13 -12.82
C ARG A 299 -26.48 20.25 -11.78
N GLY A 300 -27.39 20.29 -10.80
CA GLY A 300 -27.34 21.29 -9.74
C GLY A 300 -26.08 21.16 -8.87
N ILE A 301 -25.75 19.94 -8.43
CA ILE A 301 -24.52 19.67 -7.68
C ILE A 301 -23.27 20.04 -8.49
N ARG A 302 -23.25 19.77 -9.81
CA ARG A 302 -22.14 20.17 -10.68
C ARG A 302 -21.92 21.68 -10.66
N ALA A 303 -22.98 22.47 -10.72
CA ALA A 303 -22.88 23.93 -10.69
C ALA A 303 -22.19 24.44 -9.41
N ILE A 304 -22.34 23.73 -8.27
CA ILE A 304 -21.70 24.10 -7.00
C ILE A 304 -20.18 23.96 -7.08
N TYR A 305 -19.66 22.76 -7.38
CA TYR A 305 -18.20 22.51 -7.30
C TYR A 305 -17.42 22.99 -8.53
N THR A 306 -18.10 23.34 -9.62
CA THR A 306 -17.46 23.99 -10.79
C THR A 306 -17.66 25.51 -10.82
N ALA A 307 -18.22 26.10 -9.77
CA ALA A 307 -18.40 27.54 -9.69
C ALA A 307 -17.05 28.27 -9.70
N PRO A 308 -16.96 29.47 -10.29
CA PRO A 308 -15.70 30.23 -10.35
C PRO A 308 -15.27 30.75 -8.97
N THR A 309 -16.22 31.08 -8.09
CA THR A 309 -15.99 31.68 -6.77
C THR A 309 -16.86 31.02 -5.70
N ALA A 310 -16.49 31.21 -4.42
CA ALA A 310 -17.28 30.77 -3.28
C ALA A 310 -18.72 31.33 -3.29
N ASP A 311 -18.89 32.61 -3.62
CA ASP A 311 -20.21 33.26 -3.71
C ASP A 311 -21.07 32.63 -4.81
N ALA A 312 -20.48 32.34 -5.97
CA ALA A 312 -21.18 31.66 -7.06
C ALA A 312 -21.55 30.21 -6.69
N ALA A 313 -20.70 29.52 -5.93
CA ALA A 313 -21.00 28.19 -5.41
C ALA A 313 -22.16 28.24 -4.41
N LEU A 314 -22.18 29.25 -3.54
CA LEU A 314 -23.25 29.44 -2.55
C LEU A 314 -24.58 29.72 -3.23
N ALA A 315 -24.59 30.61 -4.23
CA ALA A 315 -25.78 30.87 -5.04
C ALA A 315 -26.29 29.59 -5.73
N ALA A 316 -25.40 28.77 -6.28
CA ALA A 316 -25.77 27.48 -6.87
C ALA A 316 -26.32 26.48 -5.84
N LEU A 317 -25.84 26.52 -4.59
CA LEU A 317 -26.40 25.71 -3.50
C LEU A 317 -27.79 26.23 -3.07
N ASP A 318 -27.99 27.54 -3.04
CA ASP A 318 -29.29 28.15 -2.75
C ASP A 318 -30.33 27.80 -3.84
N ASP A 319 -29.96 27.84 -5.12
CA ASP A 319 -30.81 27.39 -6.24
C ASP A 319 -31.19 25.89 -6.11
N LEU A 320 -30.23 25.06 -5.66
CA LEU A 320 -30.48 23.65 -5.41
C LEU A 320 -31.45 23.45 -4.25
N ASP A 321 -31.32 24.25 -3.19
CA ASP A 321 -32.19 24.25 -2.00
C ASP A 321 -33.61 24.71 -2.33
N GLU A 322 -33.78 25.79 -3.09
CA GLU A 322 -35.10 26.23 -3.53
C GLU A 322 -35.85 25.13 -4.29
N LYS A 323 -35.13 24.44 -5.19
CA LYS A 323 -35.70 23.39 -6.03
C LYS A 323 -35.96 22.08 -5.28
N TRP A 324 -35.03 21.66 -4.43
CA TRP A 324 -35.02 20.31 -3.87
C TRP A 324 -35.09 20.27 -2.34
N GLY A 325 -34.92 21.37 -1.63
CA GLY A 325 -34.86 21.42 -0.17
C GLY A 325 -36.12 20.91 0.51
N ARG A 326 -37.29 21.06 -0.12
CA ARG A 326 -38.54 20.46 0.40
C ARG A 326 -38.60 18.95 0.23
N THR A 327 -38.10 18.41 -0.88
CA THR A 327 -38.17 16.97 -1.21
C THR A 327 -37.01 16.20 -0.58
N TYR A 328 -35.81 16.78 -0.58
CA TYR A 328 -34.55 16.17 -0.13
C TYR A 328 -33.84 17.06 0.92
N PRO A 329 -34.48 17.41 2.05
CA PRO A 329 -33.91 18.31 3.05
C PRO A 329 -32.63 17.76 3.68
N ALA A 330 -32.47 16.43 3.74
CA ALA A 330 -31.26 15.80 4.24
C ALA A 330 -30.03 16.04 3.34
N MET A 331 -30.23 16.08 2.01
CA MET A 331 -29.16 16.40 1.06
C MET A 331 -28.71 17.86 1.26
N ILE A 332 -29.64 18.80 1.36
CA ILE A 332 -29.27 20.21 1.57
C ILE A 332 -28.51 20.40 2.89
N ARG A 333 -29.01 19.81 3.99
CA ARG A 333 -28.30 19.87 5.28
C ARG A 333 -26.89 19.30 5.21
N LEU A 334 -26.67 18.22 4.46
CA LEU A 334 -25.34 17.64 4.26
C LEU A 334 -24.38 18.68 3.66
N TRP A 335 -24.78 19.36 2.58
CA TRP A 335 -23.95 20.39 1.94
C TRP A 335 -23.72 21.61 2.83
N ARG A 336 -24.77 22.10 3.50
CA ARG A 336 -24.67 23.25 4.42
C ARG A 336 -23.74 22.96 5.60
N ASN A 337 -23.82 21.76 6.18
CA ASN A 337 -22.98 21.37 7.31
C ASN A 337 -21.51 21.22 6.93
N ALA A 338 -21.22 20.80 5.70
CA ALA A 338 -19.86 20.63 5.20
C ALA A 338 -19.29 21.90 4.55
N TRP A 339 -20.03 23.02 4.55
CA TRP A 339 -19.72 24.19 3.71
C TRP A 339 -18.36 24.80 4.03
N THR A 340 -18.04 24.96 5.31
CA THR A 340 -16.77 25.54 5.78
C THR A 340 -15.56 24.77 5.26
N GLU A 341 -15.61 23.43 5.31
CA GLU A 341 -14.55 22.55 4.83
C GLU A 341 -14.69 22.23 3.34
N PHE A 342 -15.81 22.57 2.70
CA PHE A 342 -16.02 22.36 1.26
C PHE A 342 -15.45 23.52 0.44
N VAL A 343 -15.61 24.77 0.87
CA VAL A 343 -15.26 25.96 0.07
C VAL A 343 -13.75 26.16 -0.20
N PRO A 344 -12.79 25.80 0.67
CA PRO A 344 -11.40 26.25 0.52
C PRO A 344 -10.73 25.96 -0.82
N PHE A 345 -11.05 24.83 -1.48
CA PHE A 345 -10.51 24.54 -2.82
C PHE A 345 -10.93 25.55 -3.91
N LEU A 346 -12.01 26.31 -3.71
CA LEU A 346 -12.48 27.34 -4.66
C LEU A 346 -11.59 28.59 -4.68
N ASP A 347 -10.65 28.74 -3.76
CA ASP A 347 -9.67 29.82 -3.78
C ASP A 347 -8.51 29.57 -4.77
N TYR A 348 -8.46 28.38 -5.38
CA TYR A 348 -7.34 27.94 -6.22
C TYR A 348 -7.73 27.87 -7.70
N ASP A 349 -6.73 27.80 -8.59
CA ASP A 349 -6.96 27.70 -10.03
C ASP A 349 -7.58 26.34 -10.43
N ALA A 350 -8.19 26.30 -11.62
CA ALA A 350 -8.94 25.15 -12.12
C ALA A 350 -8.09 23.86 -12.18
N GLU A 351 -6.79 23.98 -12.43
CA GLU A 351 -5.82 22.89 -12.47
C GLU A 351 -5.68 22.22 -11.09
N ILE A 352 -5.57 23.01 -10.02
CA ILE A 352 -5.49 22.52 -8.65
C ILE A 352 -6.83 21.91 -8.24
N ARG A 353 -7.94 22.59 -8.57
CA ARG A 353 -9.29 22.05 -8.34
C ARG A 353 -9.48 20.71 -9.03
N ALA A 354 -8.97 20.53 -10.25
CA ALA A 354 -9.09 19.27 -10.98
C ALA A 354 -8.41 18.11 -10.24
N VAL A 355 -7.26 18.34 -9.61
CA VAL A 355 -6.56 17.32 -8.80
C VAL A 355 -7.39 16.95 -7.57
N LEU A 356 -7.88 17.95 -6.82
CA LEU A 356 -8.68 17.78 -5.59
C LEU A 356 -10.06 17.15 -5.87
N CYS A 357 -10.66 17.47 -7.01
CA CYS A 357 -11.94 16.95 -7.48
C CYS A 357 -11.80 15.62 -8.26
N SER A 358 -10.59 15.13 -8.53
CA SER A 358 -10.41 13.97 -9.41
C SER A 358 -10.97 12.70 -8.78
N THR A 359 -11.97 12.11 -9.44
CA THR A 359 -12.54 10.81 -9.08
C THR A 359 -11.51 9.69 -9.13
N ASN A 360 -10.49 9.79 -9.97
CA ASN A 360 -9.47 8.76 -10.12
C ASN A 360 -8.53 8.62 -8.91
N ALA A 361 -8.40 9.63 -8.04
CA ALA A 361 -7.64 9.48 -6.79
C ALA A 361 -8.37 8.59 -5.76
N ASN A 362 -9.70 8.70 -5.72
CA ASN A 362 -10.55 8.14 -4.67
C ASN A 362 -11.36 6.92 -5.13
N HIS A 363 -11.47 6.64 -6.43
CA HIS A 363 -12.29 5.52 -6.92
C HIS A 363 -11.48 4.28 -7.32
N SER A 364 -10.26 4.39 -7.82
CA SER A 364 -9.52 3.21 -8.32
C SER A 364 -9.13 2.26 -7.18
N THR A 365 -8.74 2.77 -6.02
CA THR A 365 -8.31 1.97 -4.86
C THR A 365 -9.49 1.33 -4.11
N PRO A 366 -10.55 2.07 -3.72
CA PRO A 366 -11.73 1.48 -3.08
C PRO A 366 -12.54 0.59 -4.01
N ALA A 367 -12.71 0.91 -5.30
CA ALA A 367 -13.45 0.02 -6.21
C ALA A 367 -12.69 -1.28 -6.50
N THR A 368 -11.36 -1.22 -6.57
CA THR A 368 -10.51 -2.40 -6.70
C THR A 368 -10.54 -3.22 -5.40
N ALA A 369 -10.41 -2.58 -4.24
CA ALA A 369 -10.46 -3.26 -2.94
C ALA A 369 -11.87 -3.80 -2.59
N GLU A 370 -12.97 -3.12 -2.96
CA GLU A 370 -14.35 -3.64 -2.85
C GLU A 370 -14.57 -4.86 -3.74
N ARG A 371 -13.93 -4.91 -4.92
CA ARG A 371 -13.94 -6.09 -5.78
C ARG A 371 -13.26 -7.27 -5.09
N TYR A 372 -12.09 -7.07 -4.47
CA TYR A 372 -11.41 -8.11 -3.69
C TYR A 372 -12.15 -8.47 -2.37
N GLY A 373 -12.78 -7.50 -1.69
CA GLY A 373 -13.56 -7.72 -0.46
C GLY A 373 -14.91 -8.40 -0.67
N ARG A 374 -15.43 -8.41 -1.91
CA ARG A 374 -16.58 -9.27 -2.30
C ARG A 374 -16.16 -10.71 -2.55
N GLU A 375 -14.91 -10.96 -2.93
CA GLU A 375 -14.41 -12.26 -3.38
C GLU A 375 -13.61 -13.02 -2.31
N GLY A 376 -13.11 -12.38 -1.24
CA GLY A 376 -12.29 -13.02 -0.20
C GLY A 376 -12.59 -12.62 1.25
N ILE A 377 -12.39 -13.57 2.19
CA ILE A 377 -12.40 -13.34 3.65
C ILE A 377 -10.95 -13.29 4.12
N SER A 378 -10.47 -12.14 4.63
CA SER A 378 -9.09 -12.01 5.10
C SER A 378 -8.92 -12.65 6.49
N PRO A 379 -7.99 -13.60 6.72
CA PRO A 379 -7.70 -14.11 8.06
C PRO A 379 -6.99 -13.04 8.92
N ALA A 380 -7.35 -12.91 10.19
CA ALA A 380 -6.64 -12.07 11.15
C ALA A 380 -5.39 -12.78 11.69
N ARG A 381 -4.33 -12.00 11.95
CA ARG A 381 -3.14 -12.48 12.67
C ARG A 381 -3.51 -12.82 14.11
N ARG A 382 -3.18 -14.04 14.56
CA ARG A 382 -3.10 -14.34 15.99
C ARG A 382 -1.92 -13.54 16.58
N PRO A 383 -2.09 -12.81 17.70
CA PRO A 383 -0.96 -12.34 18.46
C PRO A 383 -0.19 -13.57 18.98
N ARG A 384 1.15 -13.54 18.86
CA ARG A 384 2.02 -14.49 19.58
C ARG A 384 2.12 -14.09 21.03
#